data_AF-A0A180F2G9-F1
#
_entry.id   AF-A0A180F2G9-F1
#
_cell.length_a   1.000
_cell.length_b   1.000
_cell.length_c   1.000
_cell.angle_alpha   90.00
_cell.angle_beta   90.00
_cell.angle_gamma   90.00
#
_symmetry.space_group_name_H-M   'P 1'
#
loop_
_entity.id
_entity.type
_entity.pdbx_description
1 polymer ?
#
loop_
_entity_poly.entity_id
_entity_poly.type
_entity_poly.pdbx_seq_one_letter_code
_entity_poly.pdbx_strand_id
1 'polypeptide(L)' 'MKQVQYIVDSQGNKTSVIVPFQEWENLTAQYHKQQTKLKVLLGIRDGLTEIKQANQKGEKLQTLDDFLHESGY' A
#
# COMPACT_ATOMS: atom_id res chain seq x y z
N MET A 1 -1.29 -30.34 -2.68
CA MET A 1 -1.01 -29.03 -3.32
C MET A 1 -2.15 -28.73 -4.27
N LYS A 2 -2.76 -27.54 -4.20
CA LYS A 2 -3.82 -27.16 -5.17
C LYS A 2 -3.16 -26.94 -6.53
N GLN A 3 -3.69 -27.58 -7.57
CA GLN A 3 -3.15 -27.53 -8.92
C GLN A 3 -3.53 -26.21 -9.58
N VAL A 4 -2.53 -25.38 -9.87
CA VAL A 4 -2.70 -24.10 -10.55
C VAL A 4 -2.86 -24.35 -12.04
N GLN A 5 -3.95 -23.87 -12.63
CA GLN A 5 -4.21 -24.00 -14.07
C GLN A 5 -3.67 -22.78 -14.81
N TYR A 6 -3.10 -22.99 -15.99
CA TYR A 6 -2.51 -21.92 -16.80
C TYR A 6 -3.16 -21.88 -18.17
N ILE A 7 -3.33 -20.66 -18.69
CA ILE A 7 -3.58 -20.42 -20.11
C ILE A 7 -2.21 -20.20 -20.75
N VAL A 8 -1.96 -20.89 -21.85
CA VAL A 8 -0.70 -20.82 -22.61
C VAL A 8 -0.96 -20.24 -24.00
N ASP A 9 -0.02 -19.48 -24.52
CA ASP A 9 -0.05 -18.99 -25.91
C ASP A 9 0.34 -20.10 -26.91
N SER A 10 0.34 -19.76 -28.20
CA SER A 10 0.71 -20.66 -29.29
C SER A 10 2.19 -21.10 -29.27
N GLN A 11 3.03 -20.43 -28.48
CA GLN A 11 4.45 -20.74 -28.29
C GLN A 11 4.68 -21.55 -27.00
N GLY A 12 3.63 -21.83 -26.23
CA GLY A 12 3.71 -22.56 -24.97
C GLY A 12 4.08 -21.69 -23.76
N ASN A 13 4.15 -20.37 -23.91
CA ASN A 13 4.39 -19.47 -22.78
C ASN A 13 3.10 -19.29 -21.97
N LYS A 14 3.23 -19.31 -20.64
CA LYS A 14 2.10 -19.09 -19.72
C LYS A 14 1.71 -17.61 -19.74
N THR A 15 0.50 -17.29 -20.20
CA THR A 15 0.00 -15.92 -20.31
C THR A 15 -0.98 -15.55 -19.21
N SER A 16 -1.68 -16.53 -18.63
CA SER A 16 -2.62 -16.27 -17.54
C SER A 16 -2.73 -17.47 -16.61
N VAL A 17 -3.26 -17.22 -15.41
CA VAL A 17 -3.51 -18.23 -14.38
C VAL A 17 -4.99 -18.28 -14.06
N ILE A 18 -5.54 -19.49 -13.97
CA ILE A 18 -6.91 -19.74 -13.53
C ILE A 18 -6.85 -20.19 -12.08
N VAL A 19 -7.53 -19.45 -11.23
CA VAL A 19 -7.66 -19.73 -9.80
C VAL A 19 -9.14 -19.75 -9.42
N PRO A 20 -9.54 -20.56 -8.43
CA PRO A 20 -10.90 -20.49 -7.89
C PRO A 20 -11.22 -19.09 -7.39
N PHE A 21 -12.42 -18.59 -7.71
CA PHE A 21 -12.81 -17.22 -7.38
C PHE A 21 -12.68 -16.90 -5.88
N GLN A 22 -13.10 -17.81 -5.00
CA GLN A 22 -12.98 -17.64 -3.55
C GLN A 22 -11.52 -17.49 -3.09
N GLU A 23 -10.58 -18.18 -3.74
CA GLU A 23 -9.16 -18.07 -3.42
C GLU A 23 -8.60 -16.73 -3.87
N TRP A 24 -9.02 -16.26 -5.05
CA TRP A 24 -8.67 -14.93 -5.54
C TRP A 24 -9.18 -13.82 -4.62
N GLU A 25 -10.44 -13.88 -4.18
CA GLU A 25 -11.00 -12.91 -3.24
C GLU A 25 -10.25 -12.90 -1.92
N ASN A 26 -9.98 -14.08 -1.35
CA ASN A 26 -9.25 -14.20 -0.09
C ASN A 26 -7.81 -13.66 -0.19
N LEU A 27 -7.13 -13.93 -1.31
CA LEU A 27 -5.79 -13.41 -1.57
C LEU A 27 -5.82 -11.88 -1.70
N THR A 28 -6.75 -11.36 -2.49
CA THR A 28 -6.92 -9.93 -2.75
C THR A 28 -7.25 -9.17 -1.47
N ALA A 29 -8.16 -9.69 -0.64
CA ALA A 29 -8.49 -9.10 0.65
C ALA A 29 -7.29 -9.05 1.60
N GLN A 30 -6.48 -10.12 1.65
CA GLN A 30 -5.25 -10.14 2.45
C GLN A 30 -4.21 -9.16 1.92
N TYR A 31 -4.05 -9.07 0.60
CA TYR A 31 -3.15 -8.12 -0.05
C TYR A 31 -3.53 -6.68 0.29
N HIS A 32 -4.81 -6.32 0.14
CA HIS A 32 -5.29 -4.98 0.51
C HIS A 32 -5.07 -4.68 1.99
N LYS A 33 -5.36 -5.63 2.88
CA LYS A 33 -5.11 -5.45 4.33
C LYS A 33 -3.63 -5.20 4.61
N GLN A 34 -2.71 -5.90 3.95
CA GLN A 34 -1.28 -5.69 4.10
C GLN A 34 -0.83 -4.34 3.55
N GLN A 35 -1.32 -3.95 2.37
CA GLN A 35 -1.01 -2.65 1.77
C GLN A 35 -1.50 -1.48 2.63
N THR A 36 -2.69 -1.58 3.20
CA THR A 36 -3.19 -0.56 4.14
C THR A 36 -2.30 -0.44 5.37
N LYS A 37 -1.90 -1.57 5.97
CA LYS A 37 -0.96 -1.57 7.11
C LYS A 37 0.38 -0.93 6.74
N LEU A 38 0.93 -1.31 5.59
CA LEU A 38 2.20 -0.77 5.11
C LEU A 38 2.09 0.75 4.90
N LYS A 39 1.02 1.22 4.26
CA LYS A 39 0.76 2.66 4.05
C LYS A 39 0.71 3.42 5.38
N VAL A 40 0.02 2.89 6.39
CA VAL A 40 -0.05 3.53 7.72
C VAL A 40 1.33 3.58 8.38
N LEU A 41 2.08 2.47 8.36
CA LEU A 41 3.42 2.41 8.97
C LEU A 41 4.41 3.34 8.28
N LEU A 42 4.38 3.41 6.94
CA LEU A 42 5.21 4.34 6.18
C LEU A 42 4.82 5.79 6.49
N GLY A 43 3.53 6.11 6.54
CA GLY A 43 3.06 7.44 6.93
C GLY A 43 3.54 7.87 8.31
N ILE A 44 3.49 6.96 9.30
CA ILE A 44 4.02 7.22 10.65
C ILE A 44 5.55 7.45 10.60
N ARG A 45 6.29 6.60 9.89
CA ARG A 45 7.75 6.73 9.75
C ARG A 45 8.12 8.06 9.10
N ASP A 46 7.41 8.45 8.06
CA ASP A 46 7.67 9.66 7.31
C ASP A 46 7.38 10.90 8.18
N GLY A 47 6.26 10.91 8.93
CA GLY A 47 5.98 11.97 9.90
C GLY A 47 7.02 12.07 11.03
N LEU A 48 7.49 10.93 11.58
CA LEU A 48 8.60 10.94 12.55
C LEU A 48 9.91 11.47 11.94
N THR A 49 10.16 11.19 10.66
CA THR A 49 11.33 11.68 9.94
C THR A 49 11.26 13.20 9.74
N GLU A 50 10.08 13.71 9.38
CA GLU A 50 9.81 15.13 9.25
C GLU A 50 10.04 15.88 10.57
N ILE A 51 9.52 15.35 11.69
CA ILE A 51 9.75 15.91 13.03
C ILE A 51 11.25 15.98 13.34
N LYS A 52 11.99 14.91 13.05
CA LYS A 52 13.43 14.87 13.28
C LYS A 52 14.16 15.93 12.44
N GLN A 53 13.78 16.10 11.18
CA GLN A 53 14.40 17.08 10.28
C GLN A 53 14.09 18.53 10.70
N ALA A 54 12.83 18.82 11.04
CA ALA A 54 12.44 20.15 11.50
C ALA A 54 13.15 20.53 12.80
N ASN A 55 13.27 19.60 13.75
CA ASN A 55 14.04 19.81 14.98
C ASN A 55 15.53 20.10 14.71
N GLN A 56 16.14 19.42 13.72
CA GLN A 56 17.53 19.68 13.34
C GLN A 56 17.74 21.04 12.70
N LYS A 57 16.74 21.55 11.98
CA LYS A 57 16.78 22.85 11.28
C LYS A 57 16.23 24.01 12.11
N GLY A 58 15.57 23.74 13.23
CA GLY A 58 14.84 24.75 14.01
C GLY A 58 13.57 25.26 13.32
N GLU A 59 13.03 24.50 12.37
CA GLU A 59 11.83 24.87 11.60
C GLU A 59 10.57 24.56 12.41
N LYS A 60 9.58 25.45 12.35
CA LYS A 60 8.25 25.17 12.90
C LYS A 60 7.52 24.22 11.97
N LEU A 61 7.11 23.07 12.51
CA LEU A 61 6.21 22.15 11.82
C LEU A 61 4.81 22.75 11.74
N GLN A 62 4.11 22.41 10.66
CA GLN A 62 2.68 22.67 10.51
C GLN A 62 1.91 21.99 11.65
N THR A 63 0.94 22.69 12.22
CA THR A 63 0.09 22.08 13.24
C THR A 63 -0.98 21.20 12.60
N LEU A 64 -1.55 20.27 13.37
CA LEU A 64 -2.67 19.46 12.89
C LEU A 64 -3.87 20.33 12.48
N ASP A 65 -4.07 21.46 13.16
CA ASP A 65 -5.11 22.44 12.83
C ASP A 65 -4.83 23.09 11.47
N ASP A 66 -3.60 23.57 11.25
CA ASP A 66 -3.19 24.15 9.96
C ASP A 66 -3.36 23.14 8.81
N PHE A 67 -3.03 21.87 9.04
CA PHE A 67 -3.17 20.81 8.04
C PHE A 67 -4.63 20.52 7.69
N LEU A 68 -5.52 20.44 8.69
CA LEU A 68 -6.93 20.17 8.47
C LEU A 68 -7.64 21.31 7.72
N HIS A 69 -7.11 22.53 7.80
CA HIS A 69 -7.66 23.71 7.12
C HIS A 69 -6.92 24.08 5.82
N GLU A 70 -5.86 23.35 5.43
CA GLU A 70 -5.03 23.65 4.25
C GLU A 70 -5.73 23.38 2.91
N SER A 71 -6.79 22.56 2.92
CA SER A 71 -7.59 22.21 1.72
C SER A 71 -8.99 22.84 1.70
N GLY A 72 -9.26 23.78 2.61
CA GLY A 72 -10.50 24.56 2.63
C GLY A 72 -10.41 25.78 1.71
N TYR A 73 -11.45 25.97 0.89
CA TYR A 73 -11.89 27.32 0.50
C TYR A 73 -12.41 28.07 1.73
#